data_AF-A0A5B0W1K2-F1
#
_entry.id   AF-A0A5B0W1K2-F1
#
_cell.length_a   1.000
_cell.length_b   1.000
_cell.length_c   1.000
_cell.angle_alpha   90.00
_cell.angle_beta   90.00
_cell.angle_gamma   90.00
#
_symmetry.space_group_name_H-M   'P 1'
#
loop_
_entity.id
_entity.type
_entity.pdbx_description
1 polymer ?
#
loop_
_entity_poly.entity_id
_entity_poly.type
_entity_poly.pdbx_seq_one_letter_code
_entity_poly.pdbx_strand_id
1 'polypeptide(L)'
;MKDESAIKTLQVTAIRRRIRVLKAEMDRGTNLNRNHVIQIEGKISELRQNLKDLNKTHRPKPNRKSLGNCINPKCRKRMLVGQAVVKYGHLGLCCNFKCLVGAMNGS
;
A
#
# COMPACT_ATOMS: atom_id res chain seq x y z
N MET A 1 13.91 -9.27 12.16
CA MET A 1 12.60 -9.13 11.47
C MET A 1 12.67 -8.45 10.09
N LYS A 2 13.83 -8.38 9.40
CA LYS A 2 13.91 -7.76 8.06
C LYS A 2 13.61 -8.77 6.93
N ASP A 3 13.85 -10.05 7.18
CA ASP A 3 13.77 -11.10 6.16
C ASP A 3 12.33 -11.49 5.77
N GLU A 4 11.40 -11.45 6.72
CA GLU A 4 10.00 -11.81 6.49
C GLU A 4 9.29 -10.81 5.55
N SER A 5 9.71 -9.55 5.55
CA SER A 5 9.18 -8.51 4.66
C SER A 5 9.71 -8.64 3.23
N ALA A 6 10.99 -8.99 3.08
CA ALA A 6 11.61 -9.24 1.78
C ALA A 6 11.01 -10.48 1.11
N ILE A 7 10.82 -11.57 1.85
CA ILE A 7 10.21 -12.81 1.36
C ILE A 7 8.78 -12.57 0.88
N LYS A 8 7.95 -11.84 1.64
CA LYS A 8 6.58 -11.49 1.22
C LYS A 8 6.56 -10.62 -0.04
N THR A 9 7.51 -9.70 -0.19
CA THR A 9 7.65 -8.86 -1.39
C THR A 9 7.99 -9.70 -2.63
N LEU A 10 8.88 -10.68 -2.48
CA LEU A 10 9.21 -11.64 -3.54
C LEU A 10 7.99 -12.50 -3.92
N GLN A 11 7.23 -13.00 -2.94
CA GLN A 11 6.01 -13.79 -3.17
C GLN A 11 4.94 -12.98 -3.92
N VAL A 12 4.68 -11.73 -3.50
CA VAL A 12 3.74 -10.82 -4.18
C VAL A 12 4.17 -10.56 -5.63
N THR A 13 5.47 -10.36 -5.86
CA THR A 13 6.02 -10.12 -7.19
C THR A 13 5.89 -11.34 -8.10
N ALA A 14 6.17 -12.54 -7.56
CA ALA A 14 6.01 -13.80 -8.27
C ALA A 14 4.54 -14.06 -8.67
N ILE A 15 3.59 -13.84 -7.75
CA ILE A 15 2.16 -14.01 -8.04
C ILE A 15 1.69 -13.03 -9.12
N ARG A 16 2.08 -11.75 -9.03
CA ARG A 16 1.76 -10.74 -10.06
C ARG A 16 2.31 -11.12 -11.44
N ARG A 17 3.55 -11.64 -11.49
CA ARG A 17 4.15 -12.13 -12.74
C ARG A 17 3.36 -13.29 -13.31
N ARG A 18 2.92 -14.24 -12.47
CA ARG A 18 2.14 -15.40 -12.92
C ARG A 18 0.78 -15.00 -13.49
N ILE A 19 0.08 -14.06 -12.85
CA ILE A 19 -1.18 -13.51 -13.39
C ILE A 19 -0.97 -12.86 -14.76
N ARG A 20 0.12 -12.11 -14.95
CA ARG A 20 0.42 -11.46 -16.23
C ARG A 20 0.69 -12.47 -17.34
N VAL A 21 1.41 -13.55 -17.04
CA VAL A 21 1.67 -14.65 -17.98
C VAL A 21 0.35 -15.33 -18.39
N LEU A 22 -0.48 -15.70 -17.43
CA LEU A 22 -1.78 -16.34 -17.68
C LEU A 22 -2.72 -15.46 -18.54
N LYS A 23 -2.73 -14.14 -18.31
CA LYS A 23 -3.47 -13.20 -19.16
C LYS A 23 -2.90 -13.13 -20.58
N ALA A 24 -1.58 -13.07 -20.72
CA ALA A 24 -0.94 -13.06 -22.04
C ALA A 24 -1.16 -14.37 -22.80
N GLU A 25 -1.26 -15.51 -22.10
CA GLU A 25 -1.66 -16.80 -22.70
C GLU A 25 -3.09 -16.75 -23.24
N MET A 26 -4.03 -16.13 -22.51
CA MET A 26 -5.39 -15.88 -23.00
C MET A 26 -5.42 -14.95 -24.21
N ASP A 27 -4.68 -13.84 -24.16
CA ASP A 27 -4.68 -12.80 -25.20
C ASP A 27 -4.04 -13.31 -26.51
N ARG A 28 -3.05 -14.21 -26.43
CA ARG A 28 -2.41 -14.84 -27.60
C ARG A 28 -3.23 -15.99 -28.18
N GLY A 29 -4.13 -16.57 -27.39
CA GLY A 29 -4.87 -17.76 -27.73
C GLY A 29 -6.13 -17.46 -28.52
N THR A 30 -6.00 -17.05 -29.79
CA THR A 30 -7.14 -16.81 -30.71
C THR A 30 -8.01 -18.05 -30.94
N ASN A 31 -7.58 -19.24 -30.49
CA ASN A 31 -8.32 -20.51 -30.56
C ASN A 31 -8.30 -21.30 -29.24
N LEU A 32 -8.30 -20.64 -28.08
CA LEU A 32 -8.40 -21.36 -26.80
C LEU A 32 -9.79 -22.00 -26.67
N ASN A 33 -9.81 -23.31 -26.44
CA ASN A 33 -11.02 -24.02 -26.05
C ASN A 33 -11.62 -23.36 -24.79
N ARG A 34 -12.94 -23.18 -24.76
CA ARG A 34 -13.69 -22.61 -23.63
C ARG A 34 -13.31 -23.23 -22.29
N ASN A 35 -13.04 -24.54 -22.26
CA ASN A 35 -12.59 -25.23 -21.05
C ASN A 35 -11.22 -24.76 -20.57
N HIS A 36 -10.31 -24.45 -21.49
CA HIS A 36 -8.99 -23.92 -21.17
C HIS A 36 -9.08 -22.49 -20.64
N VAL A 37 -9.96 -21.66 -21.22
CA VAL A 37 -10.25 -20.31 -20.71
C VAL A 37 -10.74 -20.36 -19.26
N ILE A 38 -11.72 -21.22 -18.96
CA ILE A 38 -12.27 -21.40 -17.60
C ILE A 38 -11.17 -21.83 -16.62
N GLN A 39 -10.27 -22.73 -17.02
CA GLN A 39 -9.15 -23.15 -16.18
C GLN A 39 -8.16 -22.00 -15.88
N ILE A 40 -7.85 -21.18 -16.89
CA ILE A 40 -6.96 -20.03 -16.71
C ILE A 40 -7.61 -18.98 -15.80
N GLU A 41 -8.89 -18.68 -16.00
CA GLU A 41 -9.66 -17.77 -15.15
C GLU A 41 -9.72 -18.24 -13.69
N GLY A 42 -9.94 -19.55 -13.47
CA GLY A 42 -9.89 -20.18 -12.15
C GLY A 42 -8.54 -19.95 -11.46
N LYS A 43 -7.44 -20.22 -12.17
CA LYS A 43 -6.07 -19.98 -11.67
C LYS A 43 -5.81 -18.50 -11.37
N ILE A 44 -6.28 -17.58 -12.21
CA ILE A 44 -6.17 -16.13 -11.96
C ILE A 44 -6.96 -15.74 -10.70
N SER A 45 -8.15 -16.29 -10.52
CA SER A 45 -8.99 -16.03 -9.34
C SER A 45 -8.31 -16.48 -8.05
N GLU A 46 -7.77 -17.70 -8.03
CA GLU A 46 -7.02 -18.24 -6.89
C GLU A 46 -5.78 -17.38 -6.56
N LEU A 47 -5.00 -17.00 -7.58
CA LEU A 47 -3.83 -16.13 -7.40
C LEU A 47 -4.20 -14.74 -6.89
N ARG A 48 -5.35 -14.19 -7.29
CA ARG A 48 -5.87 -12.92 -6.76
C ARG A 48 -6.29 -13.03 -5.30
N GLN A 49 -6.90 -14.15 -4.92
CA GLN A 49 -7.28 -14.43 -3.55
C GLN A 49 -6.02 -14.56 -2.66
N ASN A 50 -5.00 -15.29 -3.11
CA ASN A 50 -3.72 -15.41 -2.42
C ASN A 50 -3.03 -14.04 -2.24
N LEU A 51 -3.09 -13.15 -3.24
CA LEU A 51 -2.62 -11.77 -3.12
C LEU A 51 -3.39 -10.98 -2.06
N LYS A 52 -4.70 -11.16 -1.98
CA LYS A 52 -5.55 -10.46 -1.01
C LYS A 52 -5.21 -10.91 0.41
N ASP A 53 -4.95 -12.19 0.62
CA ASP A 53 -4.63 -12.75 1.93
C ASP A 53 -3.21 -12.37 2.38
N LEU A 54 -2.23 -12.39 1.47
CA LEU A 54 -0.88 -11.85 1.73
C LEU A 54 -0.89 -10.36 2.09
N ASN A 55 -1.78 -9.57 1.49
CA ASN A 55 -1.91 -8.15 1.80
C ASN A 55 -2.74 -7.87 3.07
N LYS A 56 -3.68 -8.75 3.43
CA LYS A 56 -4.52 -8.61 4.64
C LYS A 56 -3.70 -8.65 5.93
N THR A 57 -2.59 -9.38 5.95
CA THR A 57 -1.70 -9.50 7.11
C THR A 57 -1.01 -8.17 7.47
N HIS A 58 -1.03 -7.17 6.59
CA HIS A 58 -0.37 -5.88 6.80
C HIS A 58 -1.33 -4.68 6.80
N ARG A 59 -2.52 -4.80 7.41
CA ARG A 59 -3.19 -3.59 7.89
C ARG A 59 -2.45 -3.12 9.15
N PRO A 60 -1.71 -1.99 9.14
CA PRO A 60 -1.20 -1.42 10.38
C PRO A 60 -2.39 -1.21 11.32
N LYS A 61 -2.31 -1.74 12.54
CA LYS A 61 -3.40 -1.71 13.51
C LYS A 61 -3.99 -0.29 13.58
N PRO A 62 -5.33 -0.11 13.49
CA PRO A 62 -5.99 1.20 13.52
C PRO A 62 -5.81 1.93 14.86
N ASN A 63 -5.29 1.27 15.89
CA ASN A 63 -5.05 1.82 17.22
C ASN A 63 -3.71 2.57 17.33
N ARG A 64 -3.22 3.20 16.25
CA ARG A 64 -2.13 4.16 16.41
C ARG A 64 -2.70 5.39 17.13
N LYS A 65 -2.31 5.56 18.39
CA LYS A 65 -2.60 6.76 19.18
C LYS A 65 -2.25 7.99 18.33
N SER A 66 -3.13 8.98 18.33
CA SER A 66 -2.95 10.22 17.57
C SER A 66 -2.08 11.17 18.38
N LEU A 67 -1.08 11.81 17.75
CA LEU A 67 -0.35 12.94 18.33
C LEU A 67 -1.11 14.26 18.18
N GLY A 68 -2.22 14.25 17.44
CA GLY A 68 -3.01 15.43 17.11
C GLY A 68 -3.00 15.70 15.61
N ASN A 69 -3.50 16.87 15.21
CA ASN A 69 -3.45 17.32 13.82
C ASN A 69 -2.25 18.24 13.62
N CYS A 70 -1.71 18.28 12.39
CA CYS A 70 -0.68 19.26 12.04
C CYS A 70 -1.18 20.68 12.31
N ILE A 71 -0.32 21.52 12.88
CA ILE A 71 -0.67 22.89 13.26
C ILE A 71 -1.10 23.74 12.04
N ASN A 72 -0.61 23.43 10.84
CA ASN A 72 -1.02 24.14 9.63
C ASN A 72 -2.50 23.84 9.28
N PRO A 73 -3.41 24.84 9.33
CA PRO A 73 -4.82 24.65 9.03
C PRO A 73 -5.10 24.33 7.55
N LYS A 74 -4.13 24.54 6.65
CA LYS A 74 -4.20 24.13 5.24
C LYS A 74 -3.85 22.65 5.05
N CYS A 75 -3.04 22.06 5.94
CA CYS A 75 -2.64 20.66 5.82
C CYS A 75 -3.63 19.70 6.49
N ARG A 76 -4.18 20.04 7.68
CA ARG A 76 -5.19 19.26 8.45
C ARG A 76 -4.92 17.74 8.54
N LYS A 77 -3.68 17.30 8.37
CA LYS A 77 -3.33 15.88 8.42
C LYS A 77 -3.24 15.43 9.87
N ARG A 78 -3.93 14.33 10.18
CA ARG A 78 -3.79 13.62 11.45
C ARG A 78 -2.40 13.00 11.54
N MET A 79 -1.69 13.25 12.64
CA MET A 79 -0.37 12.70 12.91
C MET A 79 -0.50 11.52 13.86
N LEU A 80 0.10 10.40 13.49
CA LEU A 80 0.03 9.17 14.26
C LEU A 80 1.32 8.97 15.07
N VAL A 81 1.21 8.40 16.27
CA VAL A 81 2.39 7.98 17.06
C VAL A 81 3.23 7.00 16.24
N GLY A 82 4.55 7.25 16.20
CA GLY A 82 5.52 6.49 15.41
C GLY A 82 5.66 6.93 13.95
N GLN A 83 4.95 7.98 13.52
CA GLN A 83 5.19 8.65 12.24
C GLN A 83 6.30 9.69 12.41
N ALA A 84 7.20 9.81 11.42
CA ALA A 84 8.15 10.91 11.38
C ALA A 84 7.38 12.24 11.25
N VAL A 85 7.58 13.15 12.19
CA VAL A 85 6.98 14.48 12.25
C VAL A 85 8.07 15.52 12.42
N VAL A 86 7.77 16.75 11.98
CA VAL A 86 8.66 17.89 12.14
C VAL A 86 8.11 18.76 13.27
N LYS A 87 8.97 19.09 14.24
CA LYS A 87 8.68 20.02 15.35
C LYS A 87 9.53 21.27 15.17
N TYR A 88 8.95 22.44 15.43
CA TYR A 88 9.70 23.71 15.45
C TYR A 88 9.44 24.46 16.75
N GLY A 89 10.41 24.39 17.67
CA GLY A 89 10.30 25.00 18.99
C GLY A 89 8.99 24.64 19.71
N HIS A 90 8.27 25.67 20.15
CA HIS A 90 6.97 25.55 20.83
C HIS A 90 5.78 25.60 19.87
N LEU A 91 6.00 25.87 18.58
CA LEU A 91 4.97 26.11 17.56
C LEU A 91 4.27 24.82 17.08
N GLY A 92 4.34 23.73 17.83
CA GLY A 92 3.62 22.49 17.51
C GLY A 92 4.30 21.57 16.48
N LEU A 93 3.52 20.59 16.00
CA LEU A 93 3.97 19.49 15.14
C LEU A 93 3.33 19.57 13.75
N CYS A 94 4.06 19.16 12.71
CA CYS A 94 3.50 18.94 11.37
C CYS A 94 4.08 17.71 10.66
N CYS A 95 3.34 17.25 9.64
CA CYS A 95 3.64 16.02 8.92
C CYS A 95 4.87 16.10 8.00
N ASN A 96 5.30 17.30 7.60
CA ASN A 96 6.54 17.55 6.86
C ASN A 96 6.98 19.03 7.00
N PHE A 97 8.22 19.32 6.60
CA PHE A 97 8.80 20.66 6.69
C PHE A 97 8.07 21.68 5.81
N LYS A 98 7.56 21.28 4.64
CA LYS A 98 6.77 22.16 3.76
C LYS A 98 5.48 22.66 4.43
N CYS A 99 4.75 21.78 5.12
CA CYS A 99 3.56 22.14 5.88
C CYS A 99 3.91 23.02 7.09
N LEU A 100 5.05 22.78 7.73
CA LEU A 100 5.53 23.61 8.83
C LEU A 100 5.87 25.03 8.33
N VAL A 101 6.69 25.16 7.28
CA VAL A 101 7.04 26.46 6.68
C VAL A 101 5.81 27.19 6.18
N GLY A 102 4.87 26.49 5.54
CA GLY A 102 3.60 27.08 5.12
C GLY A 102 2.69 27.53 6.27
N ALA A 103 2.91 27.03 7.50
CA ALA A 103 2.24 27.54 8.70
C ALA A 103 2.92 28.81 9.22
N MET A 104 4.26 28.83 9.16
CA MET A 104 5.08 29.97 9.59
C MET A 104 4.97 31.17 8.66
N ASN A 105 4.83 30.93 7.35
CA ASN A 105 4.71 31.97 6.31
C ASN A 105 3.25 32.37 6.05
N GLY A 106 2.31 31.94 6.90
CA GLY A 106 0.88 32.08 6.69
C GLY A 106 0.14 32.63 7.90
N SER A 107 0.73 33.60 8.59
CA SER A 107 0.02 34.59 9.42
C SER A 107 0.04 35.92 8.70
#